data_AF-A0A3M4LK24-F1
#
_entry.id   AF-A0A3M4LK24-F1
#
_cell.length_a   1.000
_cell.length_b   1.000
_cell.length_c   1.000
_cell.angle_alpha   90.00
_cell.angle_beta   90.00
_cell.angle_gamma   90.00
#
_symmetry.space_group_name_H-M   'P 1'
#
loop_
_entity.id
_entity.type
_entity.pdbx_description
1 polymer ?
#
loop_
_entity_poly.entity_id
_entity_poly.type
_entity_poly.pdbx_seq_one_letter_code
_entity_poly.pdbx_strand_id
1 'polypeptide(L)'
;MRRFICIALMAGMLAGCGEPKLDGSSQQAFKYSAAKVAASLPEDKRKQFASDVMVLVFQGLDISQVLQGKKNAEGVSADMLAALNGKTAQQVADEANRVRTERAERERQQALTEFRS
;
A
#
# COMPACT_ATOMS: atom_id res chain seq x y z
N MET A 1 -11.38 -1.82 38.04
CA MET A 1 -11.31 -1.45 36.61
C MET A 1 -9.89 -1.32 36.03
N ARG A 2 -8.79 -1.33 36.82
CA ARG A 2 -7.41 -1.31 36.25
C ARG A 2 -6.89 -2.64 35.70
N ARG A 3 -7.55 -3.77 36.01
CA ARG A 3 -7.07 -5.13 35.63
C ARG A 3 -7.50 -5.58 34.24
N PHE A 4 -8.57 -5.00 33.67
CA PHE A 4 -9.04 -5.36 32.32
C PHE A 4 -8.29 -4.63 31.20
N ILE A 5 -7.59 -3.53 31.51
CA ILE A 5 -6.76 -2.79 30.55
C ILE A 5 -5.52 -3.59 30.17
N CYS A 6 -4.99 -4.40 31.09
CA CYS A 6 -3.80 -5.23 30.83
C CYS A 6 -4.08 -6.43 29.91
N ILE A 7 -5.32 -6.91 29.86
CA ILE A 7 -5.68 -8.07 29.02
C ILE A 7 -5.87 -7.67 27.56
N ALA A 8 -6.34 -6.45 27.29
CA ALA A 8 -6.48 -5.94 25.91
C ALA A 8 -5.13 -5.65 25.23
N LEU A 9 -4.08 -5.35 26.00
CA LEU A 9 -2.72 -5.13 25.49
C LEU A 9 -1.97 -6.44 25.17
N MET A 10 -2.40 -7.56 25.76
CA MET A 10 -1.73 -8.86 25.60
C MET A 10 -2.28 -9.70 24.43
N ALA A 11 -3.34 -9.24 23.75
CA ALA A 11 -3.87 -9.88 22.55
C ALA A 11 -3.04 -9.58 21.27
N GLY A 12 -2.11 -8.62 21.32
CA GLY A 12 -1.25 -8.25 20.19
C GLY A 12 0.02 -9.11 20.02
N MET A 13 0.35 -9.96 21.00
CA MET A 13 1.63 -10.70 21.03
C MET A 13 1.57 -12.11 20.40
N LEU A 14 0.42 -12.52 19.85
CA LEU A 14 0.28 -13.80 19.12
C LEU A 14 0.70 -13.72 17.64
N ALA A 15 1.19 -12.58 17.15
CA ALA A 15 1.86 -12.49 15.84
C ALA A 15 3.32 -13.02 15.94
N GLY A 16 3.46 -14.28 16.35
CA GLY A 16 4.73 -15.00 16.33
C GLY A 16 5.15 -15.33 14.89
N CYS A 17 6.43 -15.07 14.60
CA CYS A 17 7.17 -15.38 13.37
C CYS A 17 6.87 -14.50 12.15
N GLY A 18 7.29 -13.22 12.22
CA GLY A 18 7.56 -12.35 11.08
C GLY A 18 6.31 -11.96 10.29
N GLU A 19 5.93 -10.68 10.36
CA GLU A 19 4.85 -10.16 9.51
C GLU A 19 5.06 -10.60 8.05
N PRO A 20 4.04 -11.18 7.40
CA PRO A 20 4.15 -11.56 6.01
C PRO A 20 4.43 -10.29 5.19
N LYS A 21 5.45 -10.38 4.35
CA LYS A 21 5.87 -9.31 3.45
C LYS A 21 5.46 -9.65 2.03
N LEU A 22 5.22 -8.62 1.24
CA LEU A 22 5.06 -8.74 -0.19
C LEU A 22 6.39 -9.14 -0.82
N ASP A 23 6.34 -10.11 -1.72
CA ASP A 23 7.49 -10.60 -2.48
C ASP A 23 7.33 -10.16 -3.94
N GLY A 24 8.05 -9.10 -4.30
CA GLY A 24 8.08 -8.54 -5.64
C GLY A 24 9.14 -9.14 -6.56
N SER A 25 9.77 -10.26 -6.19
CA SER A 25 10.77 -10.90 -7.06
C SER A 25 10.19 -11.40 -8.38
N SER A 26 8.89 -11.72 -8.40
CA SER A 26 8.14 -12.09 -9.60
C SER A 26 6.63 -11.86 -9.40
N GLN A 27 5.87 -11.83 -10.49
CA GLN A 27 4.41 -11.73 -10.42
C GLN A 27 3.78 -12.91 -9.65
N GLN A 28 4.34 -14.11 -9.77
CA GLN A 28 3.84 -15.29 -9.06
C GLN A 28 4.13 -15.21 -7.56
N ALA A 29 5.36 -14.82 -7.19
CA ALA A 29 5.74 -14.62 -5.80
C ALA A 29 4.90 -13.52 -5.15
N PHE A 30 4.59 -12.44 -5.89
CA PHE A 30 3.75 -11.36 -5.41
C PHE A 30 2.32 -11.81 -5.15
N LYS A 31 1.70 -12.54 -6.09
CA LYS A 31 0.35 -13.07 -5.89
C LYS A 31 0.27 -13.99 -4.68
N TYR A 32 1.25 -14.87 -4.52
CA TYR A 32 1.31 -15.80 -3.39
C TYR A 32 1.50 -15.07 -2.05
N SER A 33 2.48 -14.16 -1.98
CA SER A 33 2.77 -13.38 -0.78
C SER A 33 1.62 -12.42 -0.43
N ALA A 34 1.02 -11.73 -1.40
CA ALA A 34 -0.15 -10.87 -1.20
C ALA A 34 -1.35 -11.66 -0.67
N ALA A 35 -1.60 -12.87 -1.18
CA ALA A 35 -2.65 -13.74 -0.65
C ALA A 35 -2.36 -14.15 0.82
N LYS A 36 -1.09 -14.45 1.14
CA LYS A 36 -0.67 -14.77 2.52
C LYS A 36 -0.85 -13.58 3.47
N VAL A 37 -0.46 -12.38 3.02
CA VAL A 37 -0.67 -11.12 3.74
C VAL A 37 -2.16 -10.89 3.97
N ALA A 38 -2.99 -10.96 2.91
CA ALA A 38 -4.43 -10.79 3.03
C ALA A 38 -5.08 -11.83 3.95
N ALA A 39 -4.66 -13.10 3.89
CA ALA A 39 -5.18 -14.15 4.75
C ALA A 39 -4.89 -13.89 6.24
N SER A 40 -3.73 -13.28 6.55
CA SER A 40 -3.36 -12.87 7.91
C SER A 40 -4.16 -11.66 8.43
N LEU A 41 -4.85 -10.93 7.54
CA LEU A 41 -5.65 -9.77 7.91
C LEU A 41 -7.12 -10.14 8.17
N PRO A 42 -7.77 -9.44 9.13
CA PRO A 42 -9.23 -9.40 9.26
C PRO A 42 -9.93 -9.00 7.95
N GLU A 43 -11.17 -9.47 7.72
CA GLU A 43 -11.90 -9.25 6.47
C GLU A 43 -12.06 -7.78 6.08
N ASP A 44 -12.34 -6.93 7.07
CA ASP A 44 -12.42 -5.47 6.93
C ASP A 44 -11.09 -4.86 6.44
N LYS A 45 -9.96 -5.38 6.93
CA LYS A 45 -8.62 -4.94 6.53
C LYS A 45 -8.15 -5.52 5.21
N ARG A 46 -8.71 -6.64 4.73
CA ARG A 46 -8.37 -7.21 3.41
C ARG A 46 -8.75 -6.28 2.27
N LYS A 47 -9.95 -5.71 2.34
CA LYS A 47 -10.44 -4.74 1.34
C LYS A 47 -9.59 -3.48 1.36
N GLN A 48 -9.26 -2.98 2.57
CA GLN A 48 -8.40 -1.82 2.74
C GLN A 48 -7.00 -2.07 2.15
N PHE A 49 -6.39 -3.22 2.45
CA PHE A 49 -5.09 -3.60 1.91
C PHE A 49 -5.08 -3.65 0.37
N ALA A 50 -6.10 -4.24 -0.26
CA ALA A 50 -6.20 -4.25 -1.71
C ALA A 50 -6.31 -2.84 -2.31
N SER A 51 -7.08 -1.96 -1.65
CA SER A 51 -7.17 -0.54 -2.04
C SER A 51 -5.84 0.19 -1.87
N ASP A 52 -5.13 -0.04 -0.77
CA ASP A 52 -3.84 0.58 -0.48
C ASP A 52 -2.79 0.18 -1.50
N VAL A 53 -2.70 -1.11 -1.84
CA VAL A 53 -1.84 -1.61 -2.91
C VAL A 53 -2.16 -0.86 -4.21
N MET A 54 -3.43 -0.74 -4.58
CA MET A 54 -3.83 -0.05 -5.81
C MET A 54 -3.42 1.42 -5.83
N VAL A 55 -3.54 2.14 -4.69
CA VAL A 55 -3.08 3.53 -4.57
C VAL A 55 -1.59 3.65 -4.81
N LEU A 56 -0.78 2.76 -4.22
CA LEU A 56 0.68 2.77 -4.39
C LEU A 56 1.10 2.46 -5.82
N VAL A 57 0.42 1.50 -6.46
CA VAL A 57 0.63 1.21 -7.87
C VAL A 57 0.39 2.45 -8.70
N PHE A 58 -0.79 3.08 -8.58
CA PHE A 58 -1.11 4.27 -9.35
C PHE A 58 -0.21 5.47 -9.07
N GLN A 59 0.31 5.61 -7.86
CA GLN A 59 1.29 6.66 -7.56
C GLN A 59 2.63 6.42 -8.26
N GLY A 60 3.08 5.16 -8.34
CA GLY A 60 4.30 4.79 -9.02
C GLY A 60 4.21 4.81 -10.54
N LEU A 61 2.99 4.86 -11.10
CA LEU A 61 2.78 4.97 -12.55
C LEU A 61 3.00 6.40 -13.05
N ASP A 62 4.08 6.61 -13.79
CA ASP A 62 4.22 7.79 -14.63
C ASP A 62 3.46 7.59 -15.95
N ILE A 63 2.20 8.03 -15.97
CA ILE A 63 1.32 7.97 -17.13
C ILE A 63 1.97 8.66 -18.34
N SER A 64 2.79 9.70 -18.13
CA SER A 64 3.46 10.41 -19.22
C SER A 64 4.44 9.51 -19.97
N GLN A 65 5.16 8.63 -19.27
CA GLN A 65 6.09 7.69 -19.90
C GLN A 65 5.37 6.57 -20.65
N VAL A 66 4.21 6.15 -20.14
CA VAL A 66 3.34 5.18 -20.81
C VAL A 66 2.78 5.76 -22.10
N LEU A 67 2.25 7.00 -22.05
CA LEU A 67 1.70 7.69 -23.22
C LEU A 67 2.76 8.01 -24.29
N GLN A 68 4.00 8.27 -23.86
CA GLN A 68 5.14 8.47 -24.76
C GLN A 68 5.70 7.15 -25.35
N GLY A 69 5.12 5.99 -25.01
CA GLY A 69 5.58 4.68 -25.47
C GLY A 69 6.95 4.26 -24.91
N LYS A 70 7.49 5.01 -23.93
CA LYS A 70 8.79 4.74 -23.31
C LYS A 70 8.73 3.60 -22.29
N LYS A 71 7.53 3.30 -21.78
CA LYS A 71 7.31 2.25 -20.79
C LYS A 71 6.15 1.36 -21.24
N ASN A 72 6.44 0.07 -21.42
CA ASN A 72 5.45 -0.96 -21.74
C ASN A 72 4.80 -1.51 -20.46
N ALA A 73 3.78 -2.35 -20.65
CA ALA A 73 3.06 -2.99 -19.54
C ALA A 73 3.98 -3.85 -18.66
N GLU A 74 4.97 -4.55 -19.24
CA GLU A 74 5.93 -5.33 -18.46
C GLU A 74 6.80 -4.43 -17.58
N GLY A 75 7.35 -3.34 -18.11
CA GLY A 75 8.16 -2.39 -17.33
C GLY A 75 7.36 -1.71 -16.23
N VAL A 76 6.09 -1.41 -16.48
CA VAL A 76 5.16 -0.93 -15.45
C VAL A 76 4.97 -1.97 -14.33
N SER A 77 4.73 -3.23 -14.70
CA SER A 77 4.54 -4.30 -13.72
C SER A 77 5.80 -4.57 -12.90
N ALA A 78 6.99 -4.47 -13.51
CA ALA A 78 8.26 -4.65 -12.83
C ALA A 78 8.52 -3.56 -11.79
N ASP A 79 8.26 -2.29 -12.12
CA ASP A 79 8.37 -1.17 -11.19
C ASP A 79 7.41 -1.32 -10.01
N MET A 80 6.17 -1.73 -10.27
CA MET A 80 5.18 -2.00 -9.23
C MET A 80 5.68 -3.08 -8.26
N LEU A 81 6.17 -4.20 -8.81
CA LEU A 81 6.68 -5.30 -8.00
C LEU A 81 7.87 -4.85 -7.15
N ALA A 82 8.80 -4.11 -7.74
CA ALA A 82 9.96 -3.56 -7.05
C ALA A 82 9.56 -2.58 -5.94
N ALA A 83 8.58 -1.71 -6.19
CA ALA A 83 8.09 -0.73 -5.22
C ALA A 83 7.40 -1.37 -4.01
N LEU A 84 6.74 -2.52 -4.21
CA LEU A 84 6.02 -3.24 -3.16
C LEU A 84 6.87 -4.32 -2.47
N ASN A 85 7.99 -4.72 -3.06
CA ASN A 85 8.83 -5.78 -2.53
C ASN A 85 9.32 -5.49 -1.10
N GLY A 86 9.19 -6.47 -0.22
CA GLY A 86 9.60 -6.38 1.17
C GLY A 86 8.68 -5.59 2.09
N LYS A 87 7.62 -4.94 1.57
CA LYS A 87 6.67 -4.18 2.40
C LYS A 87 5.70 -5.10 3.14
N THR A 88 5.41 -4.79 4.40
CA THR A 88 4.31 -5.42 5.16
C THR A 88 2.97 -4.77 4.83
N ALA A 89 1.86 -5.39 5.26
CA ALA A 89 0.53 -4.79 5.15
C ALA A 89 0.45 -3.40 5.78
N GLN A 90 1.08 -3.23 6.95
CA GLN A 90 1.08 -1.97 7.67
C GLN A 90 1.86 -0.90 6.89
N GLN A 91 3.05 -1.23 6.39
CA GLN A 91 3.85 -0.30 5.59
C GLN A 91 3.14 0.12 4.29
N VAL A 92 2.36 -0.78 3.68
CA VAL A 92 1.52 -0.47 2.52
C VAL A 92 0.41 0.50 2.91
N ALA A 93 -0.26 0.28 4.03
CA ALA A 93 -1.32 1.16 4.52
C ALA A 93 -0.81 2.56 4.89
N ASP A 94 0.30 2.63 5.62
CA ASP A 94 0.94 3.88 6.02
C ASP A 94 1.36 4.72 4.81
N GLU A 95 1.99 4.06 3.83
CA GLU A 95 2.39 4.73 2.59
C GLU A 95 1.16 5.18 1.81
N ALA A 96 0.14 4.35 1.64
CA ALA A 96 -1.08 4.73 0.92
C ALA A 96 -1.79 5.93 1.57
N ASN A 97 -1.81 6.01 2.91
CA ASN A 97 -2.34 7.16 3.63
C ASN A 97 -1.51 8.43 3.42
N ARG A 98 -0.17 8.30 3.34
CA ARG A 98 0.71 9.40 2.96
C ARG A 98 0.35 9.92 1.57
N VAL A 99 0.20 9.04 0.59
CA VAL A 99 -0.19 9.42 -0.79
C VAL A 99 -1.53 10.15 -0.82
N ARG A 100 -2.53 9.64 -0.10
CA ARG A 100 -3.87 10.26 -0.04
C ARG A 100 -3.81 11.66 0.54
N THR A 101 -3.05 11.82 1.62
CA THR A 101 -2.84 13.12 2.28
C THR A 101 -2.14 14.10 1.33
N GLU A 102 -1.05 13.68 0.69
CA GLU A 102 -0.31 14.50 -0.28
C GLU A 102 -1.16 14.89 -1.49
N ARG A 103 -2.06 14.00 -1.96
CA ARG A 103 -2.99 14.34 -3.05
C ARG A 103 -4.02 15.37 -2.60
N ALA A 104 -4.65 15.18 -1.43
CA ALA A 104 -5.62 16.12 -0.90
C ALA A 104 -5.01 17.51 -0.63
N GLU A 105 -3.75 17.57 -0.17
CA GLU A 105 -3.02 18.83 0.00
C GLU A 105 -2.72 19.51 -1.35
N ARG A 106 -2.25 18.75 -2.34
CA ARG A 106 -2.02 19.28 -3.69
C ARG A 106 -3.30 19.83 -4.33
N GLU A 107 -4.40 19.11 -4.20
CA GLU A 107 -5.71 19.56 -4.71
C GLU A 107 -6.18 20.85 -4.02
N ARG A 108 -6.00 20.96 -2.69
CA ARG A 108 -6.30 22.20 -1.94
C ARG A 108 -5.43 23.36 -2.41
N GLN A 109 -4.13 23.14 -2.61
CA GLN A 109 -3.21 24.18 -3.10
C GLN A 109 -3.59 24.62 -4.51
N GLN A 110 -3.88 23.67 -5.41
CA GLN A 110 -4.31 23.94 -6.77
C GLN A 110 -5.58 24.79 -6.80
N ALA A 111 -6.60 24.43 -6.00
CA ALA A 111 -7.81 25.21 -5.89
C ALA A 111 -7.54 26.66 -5.44
N LEU A 112 -6.66 26.86 -4.45
CA LEU A 112 -6.28 28.20 -3.97
C LEU A 112 -5.50 29.01 -5.02
N THR A 113 -4.68 28.38 -5.86
CA THR A 113 -4.00 29.04 -6.98
C THR A 113 -4.96 29.40 -8.10
N GLU A 114 -5.90 28.53 -8.46
CA GLU A 114 -6.94 28.80 -9.47
C GLU A 114 -7.84 29.97 -9.04
N PHE A 115 -8.16 30.10 -7.73
CA PHE A 115 -8.89 31.27 -7.21
C PHE A 115 -8.09 32.59 -7.23
N ARG A 116 -6.75 32.52 -7.29
CA ARG A 116 -5.86 33.69 -7.31
C ARG A 116 -5.46 34.11 -8.73
N SER A 117 -5.68 33.22 -9.71
CA SER A 117 -5.38 33.42 -11.13
C SER A 117 -6.50 34.21 -11.81
#